data_AF-A0A6A6NXN4-F1
#
_entry.id   AF-A0A6A6NXN4-F1
#
_cell.length_a   1.000
_cell.length_b   1.000
_cell.length_c   1.000
_cell.angle_alpha   90.00
_cell.angle_beta   90.00
_cell.angle_gamma   90.00
#
_symmetry.space_group_name_H-M   'P 1'
#
loop_
_entity.id
_entity.type
_entity.pdbx_description
1 polymer ?
#
loop_
_entity_poly.entity_id
_entity_poly.type
_entity_poly.pdbx_seq_one_letter_code
_entity_poly.pdbx_strand_id
1 'polypeptide(L)' 'MNGDHRPVGKHWMAAFLKRNPRVASVVGRKIEAARAEGATPVQIRAFLELFERVRTRLGIQAEDTWNMDETGKALG' A
#
# COMPACT_ATOMS: atom_id res chain seq x y z
N MET A 1 -20.83 -9.18 -9.78
CA MET A 1 -19.39 -9.45 -9.59
C MET A 1 -18.95 -10.42 -10.69
N ASN A 2 -18.31 -9.94 -11.74
CA ASN A 2 -17.86 -10.77 -12.87
C ASN A 2 -16.36 -11.03 -12.77
N GLY A 3 -15.93 -11.68 -11.68
CA GLY A 3 -14.55 -12.10 -11.50
C GLY A 3 -14.34 -13.48 -12.09
N ASP A 4 -13.35 -13.64 -12.96
CA ASP A 4 -12.87 -14.98 -13.34
C ASP A 4 -12.22 -15.61 -12.10
N HIS A 5 -12.85 -16.65 -11.55
CA HIS A 5 -12.37 -17.36 -10.36
C HIS A 5 -11.30 -18.41 -10.67
N ARG A 6 -10.88 -18.55 -11.93
CA ARG A 6 -9.83 -19.50 -12.30
C ARG A 6 -8.49 -19.07 -11.71
N PRO A 7 -7.68 -20.02 -11.24
CA PRO A 7 -6.35 -19.71 -10.74
C PRO A 7 -5.52 -19.09 -11.86
N VAL A 8 -4.75 -18.07 -11.49
CA VAL A 8 -3.78 -17.47 -12.38
C VAL A 8 -2.79 -18.56 -12.83
N GLY A 9 -2.50 -18.63 -14.14
CA GLY A 9 -1.62 -19.66 -14.67
C GLY A 9 -0.21 -19.61 -14.06
N LYS A 10 0.42 -20.79 -13.89
CA LYS A 10 1.74 -20.96 -13.24
C LYS A 10 2.83 -19.98 -13.74
N HIS A 11 2.78 -19.60 -15.01
CA HIS A 11 3.79 -18.73 -15.65
C HIS A 11 3.33 -17.26 -15.80
N TRP A 12 2.20 -16.88 -15.23
CA TRP A 12 1.63 -15.54 -15.42
C TRP A 12 2.59 -14.44 -14.96
N MET A 13 3.20 -14.58 -13.77
CA MET A 13 4.17 -13.62 -13.24
C MET A 13 5.34 -13.41 -14.21
N ALA A 14 5.94 -14.50 -14.69
CA ALA A 14 7.05 -14.43 -15.65
C ALA A 14 6.64 -13.79 -16.98
N ALA A 15 5.46 -14.16 -17.50
CA ALA A 15 4.93 -13.59 -18.74
C ALA A 15 4.58 -12.10 -18.58
N PHE A 16 4.05 -11.70 -17.42
CA PHE A 16 3.69 -10.33 -17.10
C PHE A 16 4.94 -9.44 -17.01
N LEU A 17 5.98 -9.88 -16.27
CA LEU A 17 7.24 -9.14 -16.16
C LEU A 17 7.97 -9.04 -17.50
N LYS A 18 7.96 -10.12 -18.32
CA LYS A 18 8.52 -10.10 -19.68
C LYS A 18 7.81 -9.09 -20.59
N ARG A 19 6.49 -8.96 -20.47
CA ARG A 19 5.68 -8.00 -21.23
C ARG A 19 5.83 -6.57 -20.73
N ASN A 20 6.15 -6.38 -19.45
CA ASN A 20 6.21 -5.08 -18.78
C ASN A 20 7.60 -4.85 -18.17
N PRO A 21 8.66 -4.65 -18.98
CA PRO A 21 10.03 -4.47 -18.48
C PRO A 21 10.19 -3.24 -17.57
N ARG A 22 9.29 -2.25 -17.68
CA ARG A 22 9.21 -1.09 -16.75
C ARG A 22 8.82 -1.48 -15.32
N VAL A 23 8.17 -2.62 -15.13
CA VAL A 23 7.71 -3.13 -13.82
C VAL A 23 8.76 -4.05 -13.18
N ALA A 24 9.70 -4.58 -13.96
CA ALA A 24 10.74 -5.49 -13.47
C ALA A 24 11.73 -4.83 -12.48
N SER A 25 11.72 -3.49 -12.37
CA SER A 25 12.62 -2.72 -11.53
C SER A 25 11.91 -2.06 -10.35
N VAL A 26 11.29 -2.86 -9.47
CA VAL A 26 11.06 -2.46 -8.08
C VAL A 26 11.56 -3.58 -7.19
N VAL A 27 12.85 -3.55 -6.88
CA VAL A 27 13.38 -4.36 -5.78
C VAL A 27 12.66 -3.85 -4.53
N GLY A 28 11.81 -4.69 -3.95
CA GLY A 28 11.23 -4.41 -2.64
C GLY A 28 12.38 -4.20 -1.67
N ARG A 29 12.63 -2.94 -1.27
CA ARG A 29 13.48 -2.68 -0.11
C ARG A 29 12.84 -3.40 1.07
N LYS A 30 13.62 -3.81 2.08
CA LYS A 30 13.05 -4.25 3.36
C LYS A 30 12.34 -3.06 3.99
N ILE A 31 11.11 -2.80 3.56
CA ILE A 31 10.27 -1.69 3.98
C ILE A 31 10.05 -1.77 5.50
N GLU A 32 9.98 -2.99 6.04
CA GLU A 32 9.78 -3.27 7.47
C GLU A 32 10.84 -2.63 8.38
N ALA A 33 12.13 -2.71 8.05
CA ALA A 33 13.18 -2.11 8.89
C ALA A 33 13.12 -0.57 8.85
N ALA A 34 12.93 0.00 7.66
CA ALA A 34 12.77 1.44 7.49
C ALA A 34 11.48 1.97 8.14
N ARG A 35 10.41 1.17 8.21
CA ARG A 35 9.17 1.48 8.95
C ARG A 35 9.42 1.50 10.46
N ALA A 36 10.13 0.50 10.98
CA ALA A 36 10.45 0.44 12.40
C ALA A 36 11.28 1.66 12.85
N GLU A 37 12.24 2.09 12.03
CA GLU A 37 13.06 3.28 12.29
C GLU A 37 12.31 4.60 12.08
N GLY A 38 11.38 4.65 11.11
CA GLY A 38 10.65 5.87 10.73
C GLY A 38 9.32 6.12 11.46
N ALA A 39 8.89 5.22 12.34
CA ALA A 39 7.66 5.33 13.12
C ALA A 39 7.90 5.88 14.53
N THR A 40 8.73 6.92 14.67
CA THR A 40 8.93 7.55 15.98
C THR A 40 7.66 8.32 16.41
N PRO A 41 7.43 8.51 17.72
CA PRO A 41 6.26 9.26 18.19
C PRO A 41 6.17 10.69 17.63
N VAL A 42 7.32 11.32 17.35
CA VAL A 42 7.39 12.67 16.75
C VAL A 42 6.91 12.64 15.31
N GLN A 43 7.38 11.68 14.52
CA GLN A 43 6.99 11.54 13.11
C GLN A 43 5.51 11.18 12.97
N ILE A 44 5.00 10.30 13.83
CA ILE A 44 3.58 9.94 13.86
C ILE A 44 2.71 11.16 14.18
N ARG A 45 3.07 11.96 15.19
CA ARG A 45 2.33 13.19 15.53
C ARG A 45 2.34 14.19 14.38
N ALA A 46 3.50 14.45 13.79
CA ALA A 46 3.61 15.38 12.67
C ALA A 46 2.76 14.94 11.47
N PHE A 47 2.71 13.63 11.19
CA PHE A 47 1.84 13.07 10.17
C PHE A 47 0.35 13.29 10.49
N LEU A 48 -0.09 12.94 11.70
CA LEU A 48 -1.50 13.08 12.09
C LEU A 48 -1.96 14.53 12.06
N GLU A 49 -1.14 15.48 12.53
CA GLU A 49 -1.44 16.91 12.46
C GLU A 49 -1.56 17.42 11.02
N LEU A 50 -0.68 16.95 10.12
CA LEU A 50 -0.76 17.27 8.70
C LEU A 50 -2.02 16.67 8.07
N PHE A 51 -2.30 15.40 8.35
CA PHE A 51 -3.47 14.69 7.85
C PHE A 51 -4.76 15.40 8.26
N GLU A 52 -4.92 15.74 9.53
CA GLU A 52 -6.09 16.46 10.05
C GLU A 52 -6.25 17.83 9.38
N ARG A 53 -5.17 18.61 9.25
CA ARG A 53 -5.23 19.91 8.56
C ARG A 53 -5.67 19.77 7.10
N VAL A 54 -5.17 18.78 6.38
CA VAL A 54 -5.54 18.52 4.98
C VAL A 54 -6.99 18.07 4.89
N ARG A 55 -7.41 17.14 5.75
CA ARG A 55 -8.79 16.64 5.82
C ARG A 55 -9.78 17.78 6.04
N THR A 56 -9.54 18.63 7.03
CA THR A 56 -10.38 19.80 7.32
C THR A 56 -10.37 20.81 6.17
N ARG A 57 -9.20 21.14 5.63
CA ARG A 57 -9.07 22.13 4.53
C ARG A 57 -9.86 21.71 3.28
N LEU A 58 -9.89 20.41 2.99
CA LEU A 58 -10.55 19.87 1.81
C LEU A 58 -11.99 19.39 2.07
N GLY A 59 -12.45 19.43 3.31
CA GLY A 59 -13.80 18.95 3.66
C GLY A 59 -13.98 17.44 3.46
N ILE A 60 -12.90 16.66 3.56
CA ILE A 60 -12.94 15.20 3.42
C ILE A 60 -13.63 14.62 4.67
N GLN A 61 -14.67 13.82 4.47
CA GLN A 61 -15.41 13.22 5.58
C GLN A 61 -14.66 12.00 6.15
N ALA A 62 -15.00 11.61 7.39
CA ALA A 62 -14.36 10.47 8.02
C ALA A 62 -14.69 9.15 7.31
N GLU A 63 -15.91 9.03 6.79
CA GLU A 63 -16.40 7.92 5.96
C GLU A 63 -15.68 7.79 4.62
N ASP A 64 -15.07 8.88 4.13
CA ASP A 64 -14.26 8.91 2.90
C ASP A 64 -12.76 8.69 3.19
N THR A 65 -12.42 8.20 4.38
CA THR A 65 -11.05 7.89 4.79
C THR A 65 -10.90 6.38 4.98
N TRP A 66 -9.92 5.78 4.27
CA TRP A 66 -9.63 4.35 4.37
C TRP A 66 -8.17 4.13 4.75
N ASN A 67 -7.91 3.18 5.66
CA ASN A 67 -6.57 2.69 5.91
C ASN A 67 -6.22 1.62 4.86
N MET A 68 -5.17 1.86 4.09
CA MET A 68 -4.80 1.02 2.95
C MET A 68 -4.03 -0.25 3.36
N ASP A 69 -3.83 -0.48 4.65
CA ASP A 69 -3.19 -1.68 5.22
C ASP A 69 -4.21 -2.77 5.64
N GLU A 70 -5.52 -2.49 5.63
CA GLU A 70 -6.60 -3.47 5.86
C GLU A 70 -6.80 -4.42 4.65
N THR A 71 -5.73 -4.75 3.93
CA THR A 71 -5.71 -5.97 3.14
C THR A 71 -5.56 -7.16 4.09
N GLY A 72 -6.70 -7.74 4.46
CA GLY A 72 -6.81 -9.02 5.13
C GLY A 72 -6.04 -10.12 4.38
N LYS A 73 -4.83 -10.40 4.86
CA LYS A 73 -4.23 -11.72 5.16
C LYS A 73 -2.81 -11.47 5.63
N ALA A 74 -2.61 -11.52 6.94
CA ALA A 74 -1.29 -11.85 7.48
C ALA A 74 -1.01 -13.30 7.10
N LEU A 75 -0.25 -13.51 6.02
CA LEU A 75 0.52 -14.74 5.87
C LEU A 75 1.81 -14.53 6.66
N GLY A 76 1.77 -14.98 7.90
CA GLY A 76 2.90 -15.25 8.78
C GLY A 76 2.59 -16.52 9.54
#